data_AF-A0A0D4C0N6-F1
#
_entry.id   AF-A0A0D4C0N6-F1
#
_cell.length_a   1.000
_cell.length_b   1.000
_cell.length_c   1.000
_cell.angle_alpha   90.00
_cell.angle_beta   90.00
_cell.angle_gamma   90.00
#
_symmetry.space_group_name_H-M   'P 1'
#
loop_
_entity.id
_entity.type
_entity.pdbx_description
1 polymer ?
#
loop_
_entity_poly.entity_id
_entity_poly.type
_entity_poly.pdbx_seq_one_letter_code
_entity_poly.pdbx_strand_id
1 'polypeptide(L)'
;MLTGSTIIDGDTYQLVKIISGADSVGYAAFVLRYQPDGKATVVLALAGTGISLTVGANDTLVAQEAIYLPNDAMCCASGQSVTIYRYHGSQFIAGEKFSKLNASTQGSQHSD
;
A
#
# COMPACT_ATOMS: atom_id res chain seq x y z
N MET A 1 2.89 5.10 -10.91
CA MET A 1 1.93 4.27 -11.68
C MET A 1 0.58 4.29 -10.98
N LEU A 2 -0.53 4.42 -11.73
CA LEU A 2 -1.89 4.31 -11.17
C LEU A 2 -2.14 2.86 -10.74
N THR A 3 -2.70 2.68 -9.55
CA THR A 3 -2.88 1.36 -8.91
C THR A 3 -4.33 1.01 -8.62
N GLY A 4 -5.24 1.99 -8.73
CA GLY A 4 -6.66 1.81 -8.58
C GLY A 4 -7.41 3.13 -8.52
N SER A 5 -8.72 3.08 -8.58
CA SER A 5 -9.60 4.22 -8.33
C SER A 5 -10.91 3.78 -7.70
N THR A 6 -11.58 4.70 -7.00
CA THR A 6 -12.91 4.52 -6.44
C THR A 6 -13.68 5.83 -6.44
N ILE A 7 -14.99 5.77 -6.26
CA ILE A 7 -15.86 6.95 -6.10
C ILE A 7 -16.48 6.89 -4.70
N ILE A 8 -16.34 7.96 -3.93
CA ILE A 8 -16.94 8.09 -2.59
C ILE A 8 -17.56 9.48 -2.51
N ASP A 9 -18.82 9.56 -2.10
CA ASP A 9 -19.61 10.80 -2.03
C ASP A 9 -19.59 11.63 -3.33
N GLY A 10 -19.46 10.98 -4.49
CA GLY A 10 -19.42 11.62 -5.81
C GLY A 10 -18.04 12.13 -6.24
N ASP A 11 -17.04 12.11 -5.38
CA ASP A 11 -15.65 12.45 -5.73
C ASP A 11 -14.89 11.22 -6.21
N THR A 12 -13.98 11.41 -7.19
CA THR A 12 -13.10 10.34 -7.64
C THR A 12 -11.81 10.32 -6.84
N TYR A 13 -11.45 9.16 -6.31
CA TYR A 13 -10.20 8.93 -5.62
C TYR A 13 -9.30 8.05 -6.48
N GLN A 14 -8.08 8.51 -6.75
CA GLN A 14 -7.07 7.77 -7.51
C GLN A 14 -5.89 7.40 -6.63
N LEU A 15 -5.47 6.14 -6.71
CA LEU A 15 -4.35 5.61 -5.95
C LEU A 15 -3.11 5.58 -6.82
N VAL A 16 -2.07 6.30 -6.42
CA VAL A 16 -0.80 6.38 -7.14
C VAL A 16 0.30 5.76 -6.30
N LYS A 17 1.07 4.85 -6.90
CA LYS A 17 2.27 4.28 -6.28
C LYS A 17 3.52 4.79 -6.99
N ILE A 18 4.53 5.14 -6.21
CA ILE A 18 5.88 5.40 -6.70
C ILE A 18 6.73 4.18 -6.40
N ILE A 19 7.40 3.69 -7.45
CA ILE A 19 8.27 2.53 -7.41
C ILE A 19 9.68 2.93 -7.81
N SER A 20 10.68 2.21 -7.31
CA SER A 20 12.04 2.30 -7.83
C SER A 20 12.09 1.68 -9.23
N GLY A 21 12.78 2.34 -10.16
CA GLY A 21 12.89 1.88 -11.54
C GLY A 21 13.79 0.64 -11.70
N ALA A 22 14.67 0.37 -10.72
CA ALA A 22 15.62 -0.73 -10.79
C ALA A 22 15.02 -2.09 -10.40
N ASP A 23 14.08 -2.09 -9.45
CA ASP A 23 13.56 -3.29 -8.78
C ASP A 23 12.03 -3.32 -8.67
N SER A 24 11.33 -2.28 -9.13
CA SER A 24 9.88 -2.09 -9.00
C SER A 24 9.34 -2.08 -7.57
N VAL A 25 10.21 -1.91 -6.56
CA VAL A 25 9.81 -1.84 -5.15
C VAL A 25 9.09 -0.52 -4.91
N GLY A 26 7.87 -0.60 -4.36
CA GLY A 26 7.11 0.57 -3.93
C GLY A 26 7.77 1.22 -2.72
N TYR A 27 8.00 2.53 -2.77
CA TYR A 27 8.53 3.28 -1.61
C TYR A 27 7.58 4.38 -1.11
N ALA A 28 6.61 4.77 -1.94
CA ALA A 28 5.57 5.71 -1.56
C ALA A 28 4.23 5.40 -2.27
N ALA A 29 3.13 5.71 -1.61
CA ALA A 29 1.79 5.66 -2.16
C ALA A 29 0.98 6.91 -1.79
N PHE A 30 0.14 7.37 -2.70
CA PHE A 30 -0.67 8.58 -2.55
C PHE A 30 -2.12 8.31 -2.95
N VAL A 31 -3.03 9.04 -2.31
CA VAL A 31 -4.43 9.12 -2.74
C VAL A 31 -4.71 10.54 -3.18
N LEU A 32 -5.14 10.67 -4.43
CA LEU A 32 -5.57 11.92 -5.02
C LEU A 32 -7.09 11.96 -5.02
N ARG A 33 -7.69 13.00 -4.42
CA ARG A 33 -9.11 13.31 -4.53
C ARG A 33 -9.31 14.31 -5.67
N TYR A 34 -10.11 13.92 -6.66
CA TYR A 34 -10.55 14.75 -7.77
C TYR A 34 -11.97 15.25 -7.51
N GLN A 35 -12.10 16.57 -7.42
CA GLN A 35 -13.39 17.25 -7.33
C GLN A 35 -14.08 17.30 -8.70
N PRO A 36 -15.40 17.51 -8.77
CA PRO A 36 -16.12 17.64 -10.05
C PRO A 36 -15.61 18.79 -10.94
N ASP A 37 -14.94 19.78 -10.35
CA ASP A 37 -14.31 20.90 -11.06
C ASP A 37 -12.95 20.54 -11.70
N GLY A 38 -12.51 19.29 -11.54
CA GLY A 38 -11.26 18.75 -12.10
C GLY A 38 -10.02 18.99 -11.24
N LYS A 39 -10.09 19.67 -10.10
CA LYS A 39 -8.94 19.88 -9.22
C LYS A 39 -8.61 18.61 -8.43
N ALA A 40 -7.31 18.35 -8.31
CA ALA A 40 -6.77 17.23 -7.54
C ALA A 40 -6.11 17.71 -6.24
N THR A 41 -6.34 16.99 -5.14
CA THR A 41 -5.65 17.20 -3.86
C THR A 41 -5.12 15.89 -3.31
N VAL A 42 -3.95 15.91 -2.68
CA VAL A 42 -3.43 14.73 -1.97
C VAL A 42 -4.15 14.64 -0.63
N VAL A 43 -4.87 13.55 -0.39
CA VAL A 43 -5.64 13.32 0.85
C VAL A 43 -5.06 12.20 1.72
N LEU A 44 -4.10 11.45 1.20
CA LEU A 44 -3.29 10.50 1.94
C LEU A 44 -1.92 10.35 1.27
N ALA A 45 -0.86 10.32 2.06
CA ALA A 45 0.49 10.04 1.63
C ALA A 45 1.11 9.02 2.57
N LEU A 46 1.63 7.93 2.01
CA LEU A 46 2.25 6.84 2.73
C LEU A 46 3.67 6.64 2.20
N ALA A 47 4.61 6.44 3.11
CA ALA A 47 5.96 6.01 2.79
C ALA A 47 6.21 4.66 3.48
N GLY A 48 6.99 3.81 2.84
CA GLY A 48 7.28 2.48 3.35
C GLY A 48 7.90 1.59 2.28
N THR A 49 8.56 0.51 2.67
CA THR A 49 9.27 -0.35 1.70
C THR A 49 8.36 -1.47 1.19
N GLY A 50 8.36 -1.69 -0.12
CA GLY A 50 7.42 -2.61 -0.76
C GLY A 50 5.96 -2.18 -0.60
N ILE A 51 5.71 -0.88 -0.38
CA ILE A 51 4.37 -0.40 -0.09
C ILE A 51 3.45 -0.50 -1.31
N SER A 52 2.23 -0.95 -1.10
CA SER A 52 1.13 -0.93 -2.05
C SER A 52 -0.12 -0.36 -1.38
N LEU A 53 -1.01 0.19 -2.20
CA LEU A 53 -2.29 0.71 -1.75
C LEU A 53 -3.36 0.18 -2.70
N THR A 54 -4.45 -0.32 -2.15
CA THR A 54 -5.58 -0.89 -2.92
C THR A 54 -6.90 -0.41 -2.36
N VAL A 55 -7.94 -0.44 -3.21
CA VAL A 55 -9.31 -0.14 -2.80
C VAL A 55 -9.88 -1.35 -2.08
N GLY A 56 -10.39 -1.15 -0.86
CA GLY A 56 -11.13 -2.13 -0.08
C GLY A 56 -12.64 -1.94 -0.21
N ALA A 57 -13.40 -2.73 0.56
CA ALA A 57 -14.85 -2.57 0.65
C ALA A 57 -15.23 -1.44 1.63
N ASN A 58 -16.46 -0.93 1.54
CA ASN A 58 -17.05 0.02 2.49
C ASN A 58 -16.16 1.26 2.72
N ASP A 59 -15.78 1.92 1.63
CA ASP A 59 -14.99 3.15 1.62
C ASP A 59 -13.67 3.04 2.39
N THR A 60 -13.03 1.87 2.27
CA THR A 60 -11.71 1.64 2.84
C THR A 60 -10.63 1.56 1.78
N LEU A 61 -9.40 1.85 2.19
CA LEU A 61 -8.18 1.53 1.45
C LEU A 61 -7.34 0.57 2.29
N VAL A 62 -6.67 -0.34 1.61
CA VAL A 62 -5.78 -1.32 2.25
C VAL A 62 -4.36 -1.01 1.82
N ALA A 63 -3.56 -0.52 2.77
CA ALA A 63 -2.13 -0.36 2.59
C ALA A 63 -1.44 -1.66 3.00
N GLN A 64 -0.59 -2.20 2.12
CA GLN A 64 0.25 -3.35 2.44
C GLN A 64 1.71 -2.93 2.32
N GLU A 65 2.52 -3.25 3.32
CA GLU A 65 3.94 -2.95 3.36
C GLU A 65 4.72 -4.23 3.61
N ALA A 66 5.84 -4.40 2.91
CA ALA A 66 6.71 -5.54 3.09
C ALA A 66 7.51 -5.39 4.38
N ILE A 67 7.66 -6.47 5.14
CA ILE A 67 8.54 -6.52 6.32
C ILE A 67 9.80 -7.28 5.92
N TYR A 68 10.94 -6.60 6.00
CA TYR A 68 12.25 -7.17 5.76
C TYR A 68 12.97 -7.41 7.10
N LEU A 69 13.44 -8.64 7.31
CA LEU A 69 14.38 -8.98 8.38
C LEU A 69 15.81 -8.61 7.96
N PRO A 70 16.77 -8.51 8.90
CA PRO A 70 18.14 -8.05 8.61
C PRO A 70 18.90 -8.79 7.51
N ASN A 71 18.50 -10.03 7.18
CA ASN A 71 19.14 -10.86 6.16
C ASN A 71 18.25 -11.09 4.92
N ASP A 72 17.11 -10.42 4.82
CA ASP A 72 16.25 -10.54 3.66
C ASP A 72 16.90 -9.86 2.45
N ALA A 73 16.91 -10.57 1.33
CA ALA A 73 17.16 -9.91 0.05
C ALA A 73 15.99 -8.97 -0.29
N MET A 74 16.26 -7.90 -1.04
CA MET A 74 15.24 -6.90 -1.42
C MET A 74 14.01 -7.49 -2.15
N CYS A 75 14.17 -8.61 -2.86
CA CYS A 75 13.07 -9.32 -3.53
C CYS A 75 12.11 -10.03 -2.56
N CYS A 76 12.56 -10.29 -1.34
CA CYS A 76 12.21 -11.50 -0.63
C CYS A 76 11.90 -11.19 0.83
N ALA A 77 10.87 -10.36 1.02
CA ALA A 77 10.39 -9.95 2.32
C ALA A 77 9.89 -11.15 3.14
N SER A 78 10.35 -11.23 4.39
CA SER A 78 9.95 -12.26 5.35
C SER A 78 8.58 -12.02 5.96
N GLY A 79 7.91 -10.91 5.69
CA GLY A 79 6.54 -10.68 6.17
C GLY A 79 5.81 -9.55 5.48
N GLN A 80 4.61 -9.28 5.97
CA GLN A 80 3.77 -8.18 5.52
C GLN A 80 3.06 -7.52 6.69
N SER A 81 2.93 -6.19 6.61
CA SER A 81 2.07 -5.37 7.44
C SER A 81 0.92 -4.87 6.59
N VAL A 82 -0.30 -4.91 7.12
CA VAL A 82 -1.52 -4.41 6.50
C VAL A 82 -2.10 -3.33 7.40
N THR A 83 -2.43 -2.17 6.84
CA THR A 83 -3.17 -1.11 7.55
C THR A 83 -4.44 -0.79 6.76
N ILE A 84 -5.58 -0.84 7.43
CA ILE A 84 -6.87 -0.45 6.85
C ILE A 84 -7.07 1.03 7.12
N TYR A 85 -7.27 1.81 6.05
CA TYR A 85 -7.67 3.21 6.14
C TYR A 85 -9.16 3.30 5.83
N ARG A 86 -9.92 4.00 6.66
CA ARG A 86 -11.36 4.21 6.44
C ARG A 86 -11.62 5.67 6.08
N TYR A 87 -12.51 5.90 5.13
CA TYR A 87 -12.91 7.24 4.77
C TYR A 87 -13.79 7.87 5.86
N HIS A 88 -13.48 9.13 6.18
CA HIS A 88 -14.22 9.95 7.14
C HIS A 88 -14.45 11.35 6.58
N GLY A 89 -15.42 11.47 5.66
CA GLY A 89 -15.97 12.73 5.12
C GLY A 89 -15.04 13.55 4.22
N SER A 90 -13.74 13.54 4.44
CA SER A 90 -12.76 14.27 3.61
C SER A 90 -11.38 13.63 3.56
N GLN A 91 -11.11 12.66 4.42
CA GLN A 91 -9.79 12.05 4.60
C GLN A 91 -9.90 10.56 4.88
N PHE A 92 -8.81 9.85 4.60
CA PHE A 92 -8.64 8.45 4.96
C PHE A 92 -7.87 8.38 6.29
N ILE A 93 -8.51 7.82 7.32
CA ILE A 93 -7.94 7.69 8.66
C ILE A 93 -7.47 6.25 8.86
N ALA A 94 -6.23 6.08 9.34
CA ALA A 94 -5.71 4.77 9.70
C ALA A 94 -6.54 4.15 10.82
N GLY A 95 -6.99 2.92 10.60
CA GLY A 95 -7.69 2.09 11.58
C GLY A 95 -6.83 0.90 11.99
N GLU A 96 -7.38 -0.30 11.80
CA GLU A 96 -6.73 -1.54 12.19
C GLU A 96 -5.42 -1.79 11.43
N LYS A 97 -4.43 -2.30 12.15
CA LYS A 97 -3.15 -2.73 11.60
C LYS A 97 -2.86 -4.17 12.00
N PHE A 98 -2.49 -4.99 11.03
CA PHE A 98 -2.14 -6.38 11.20
C PHE A 98 -0.76 -6.62 10.63
N SER A 99 0.07 -7.41 11.31
CA SER A 99 1.36 -7.81 10.78
C SER A 99 1.53 -9.30 10.92
N LYS A 100 2.13 -9.91 9.91
CA LYS A 100 2.45 -11.34 9.92
C LYS A 100 3.81 -11.53 9.26
N LEU A 101 4.68 -12.27 9.95
CA LEU A 101 5.83 -12.89 9.31
C LEU A 101 5.37 -14.14 8.57
N ASN A 102 5.85 -14.33 7.36
CA ASN A 102 5.72 -15.57 6.63
C ASN A 102 6.33 -16.67 7.51
N ALA A 103 5.64 -17.81 7.64
CA ALA A 103 6.24 -18.96 8.28
C ALA A 103 7.52 -19.26 7.49
N SER A 104 8.68 -19.21 8.16
CA SER A 104 9.94 -19.51 7.52
C SER A 104 9.81 -20.90 6.88
N THR A 105 9.96 -20.98 5.56
CA THR A 105 10.45 -22.20 4.92
C THR A 105 11.91 -22.34 5.37
N GLN A 106 12.11 -22.76 6.62
CA GLN A 106 13.42 -23.23 7.06
C GLN A 106 13.72 -24.51 6.29
N GLY A 107 14.72 -24.44 5.41
CA GLY A 107 15.48 -25.60 4.97
C GLY A 107 14.91 -26.36 3.77
N SER A 108 15.29 -25.94 2.57
CA SER A 108 15.76 -26.89 1.56
C SER A 108 17.12 -26.42 1.06
N GLN A 109 18.15 -26.61 1.89
CA GLN A 109 19.48 -26.86 1.35
C GLN A 109 19.37 -28.13 0.53
N HIS A 110 19.41 -28.00 -0.79
CA HIS A 110 19.83 -29.10 -1.64
C HIS A 110 21.22 -28.73 -2.15
N SER A 111 22.22 -29.24 -1.43
CA SER A 111 23.54 -29.46 -1.99
C SER A 111 23.42 -30.63 -2.96
N ASP A 112 23.84 -30.44 -4.19
CA ASP A 112 24.51 -31.42 -5.05
C ASP A 112 25.50 -30.66 -5.96
#